data_AF-A0A968KJT0-F1
#
_entry.id   AF-A0A968KJT0-F1
#
_cell.length_a   1.000
_cell.length_b   1.000
_cell.length_c   1.000
_cell.angle_alpha   90.00
_cell.angle_beta   90.00
_cell.angle_gamma   90.00
#
_symmetry.space_group_name_H-M   'P 1'
#
loop_
_entity.id
_entity.type
_entity.pdbx_description
1 polymer ?
#
loop_
_entity_poly.entity_id
_entity_poly.type
_entity_poly.pdbx_seq_one_letter_code
_entity_poly.pdbx_strand_id
1 'polypeptide(L)' 'MEPALKSKEKKVLLGIARDAIKAAVLGNDETPEPREEKALNIRNGCFVTIKQSDELRGCIGNFQSELPL' A
#
# COMPACT_ATOMS: atom_id res chain seq x y z
N MET A 1 14.52 -1.57 -16.18
CA MET A 1 14.35 -0.56 -15.12
C MET A 1 12.86 -0.31 -15.02
N GLU A 2 12.23 -0.69 -13.90
CA GLU A 2 10.79 -0.49 -13.74
C GLU A 2 10.47 1.00 -13.61
N PRO A 3 9.37 1.49 -14.20
CA PRO A 3 9.05 2.90 -14.19
C PRO A 3 8.78 3.38 -12.77
N ALA A 4 9.39 4.50 -12.39
CA ALA A 4 9.14 5.11 -11.08
C ALA A 4 7.67 5.52 -10.93
N LEU A 5 7.07 5.19 -9.78
CA LEU A 5 5.69 5.58 -9.45
C LEU A 5 5.52 7.10 -9.50
N LYS A 6 4.48 7.55 -10.19
CA LYS A 6 4.06 8.95 -10.27
C LYS A 6 3.41 9.37 -8.95
N SER A 7 3.36 10.68 -8.69
CA SER A 7 2.74 11.23 -7.47
C SER A 7 1.28 10.81 -7.29
N LYS A 8 0.53 10.60 -8.39
CA LYS A 8 -0.85 10.11 -8.35
C LYS A 8 -0.91 8.65 -7.85
N GLU A 9 -0.08 7.78 -8.42
CA GLU A 9 0.01 6.35 -8.07
C GLU A 9 0.43 6.17 -6.60
N LYS A 10 1.41 6.96 -6.13
CA LYS A 10 1.82 6.97 -4.71
C LYS A 10 0.68 7.36 -3.76
N LYS A 11 -0.13 8.37 -4.13
CA LYS A 11 -1.30 8.77 -3.33
C LYS A 11 -2.35 7.66 -3.29
N VAL A 12 -2.54 6.93 -4.38
CA VAL A 12 -3.46 5.78 -4.42
C VAL A 12 -3.00 4.68 -3.47
N LEU A 13 -1.73 4.27 -3.53
CA LEU A 13 -1.18 3.24 -2.63
C LEU A 13 -1.30 3.64 -1.15
N LEU A 14 -1.04 4.90 -0.82
CA LEU A 14 -1.23 5.41 0.54
C LEU A 14 -2.70 5.40 0.98
N GLY A 15 -3.63 5.63 0.07
CA GLY A 15 -5.07 5.51 0.31
C GLY A 15 -5.45 4.05 0.62
N ILE A 16 -5.07 3.13 -0.27
CA ILE A 16 -5.31 1.69 -0.11
C ILE A 16 -4.77 1.20 1.23
N ALA A 17 -3.52 1.51 1.55
CA ALA A 17 -2.91 1.11 2.83
C ALA A 17 -3.70 1.67 4.03
N ARG A 18 -4.14 2.93 3.97
CA ARG A 18 -4.89 3.56 5.06
C ARG A 18 -6.27 2.93 5.25
N ASP A 19 -6.98 2.68 4.16
CA ASP A 19 -8.34 2.14 4.23
C ASP A 19 -8.33 0.67 4.64
N ALA A 20 -7.37 -0.13 4.14
CA ALA A 20 -7.13 -1.50 4.62
C ALA A 20 -6.83 -1.55 6.13
N ILE A 21 -5.99 -0.64 6.65
CA ILE A 21 -5.70 -0.56 8.09
C ILE A 21 -6.99 -0.24 8.89
N LYS A 22 -7.79 0.72 8.43
CA LYS A 22 -9.05 1.07 9.10
C LYS A 22 -10.02 -0.11 9.09
N ALA A 23 -10.21 -0.75 7.94
CA ALA A 23 -11.09 -1.89 7.78
C ALA A 23 -10.70 -3.02 8.75
N ALA A 24 -9.41 -3.38 8.78
CA ALA A 24 -8.89 -4.39 9.70
C ALA A 24 -9.13 -4.04 11.18
N VAL A 25 -8.91 -2.78 11.59
CA VAL A 25 -9.12 -2.32 12.98
C VAL A 25 -10.60 -2.30 13.35
N LEU A 26 -11.48 -1.95 12.42
CA LEU A 26 -12.93 -1.89 12.62
C LEU A 26 -13.62 -3.25 12.49
N GLY A 27 -12.89 -4.30 12.08
CA GLY A 27 -13.46 -5.63 11.84
C GLY A 27 -14.25 -5.74 10.53
N ASN A 28 -13.99 -4.86 9.57
CA ASN A 28 -14.55 -4.92 8.23
C ASN A 28 -13.62 -5.68 7.28
N ASP A 29 -14.21 -6.39 6.34
CA ASP A 29 -13.48 -7.08 5.27
C ASP A 29 -13.61 -6.24 3.97
N GLU A 30 -12.76 -5.23 3.86
CA GLU A 30 -12.72 -4.34 2.69
C GLU A 30 -11.49 -4.64 1.85
N THR A 31 -11.73 -5.06 0.60
CA THR A 31 -10.69 -5.27 -0.39
C THR A 31 -10.58 -4.06 -1.31
N PRO A 32 -9.37 -3.59 -1.65
CA PRO A 32 -9.21 -2.50 -2.59
C PRO A 32 -9.79 -2.86 -3.97
N GLU A 33 -10.44 -1.89 -4.61
CA GLU A 33 -10.95 -2.05 -5.96
C GLU A 33 -9.82 -2.31 -6.98
N PRO A 34 -10.07 -3.12 -8.02
CA PRO A 34 -9.11 -3.34 -9.10
C PRO A 34 -8.63 -2.03 -9.73
N ARG A 35 -7.33 -1.97 -10.05
CA ARG A 35 -6.68 -0.77 -10.60
C ARG A 35 -6.28 -1.00 -12.05
N GLU A 36 -6.59 -0.03 -12.92
CA GLU A 36 -6.17 -0.05 -14.33
C GLU A 36 -4.74 0.46 -14.53
N GLU A 37 -4.19 1.19 -13.54
CA GLU A 37 -2.83 1.71 -13.63
C GLU A 37 -1.81 0.56 -13.63
N LYS A 38 -1.17 0.33 -14.78
CA LYS A 38 -0.16 -0.74 -14.94
C LYS A 38 0.96 -0.68 -13.89
N ALA A 39 1.33 0.53 -13.45
CA ALA A 39 2.37 0.74 -12.45
C ALA A 39 1.98 0.24 -11.04
N LEU A 40 0.69 0.11 -10.74
CA LEU A 40 0.20 -0.47 -9.48
C LEU A 40 0.09 -2.00 -9.57
N ASN A 41 0.06 -2.57 -10.78
CA ASN A 41 -0.07 -4.02 -10.97
C ASN A 41 1.27 -4.75 -11.11
N ILE A 42 2.39 -4.08 -10.79
CA ILE A 42 3.72 -4.70 -10.79
C ILE A 42 3.91 -5.54 -9.52
N ARG A 43 4.60 -6.68 -9.64
CA ARG A 43 4.89 -7.58 -8.52
C ARG A 43 6.18 -7.17 -7.83
N ASN A 44 6.05 -6.29 -6.85
CA ASN A 44 7.19 -5.72 -6.14
C ASN A 44 7.03 -5.79 -4.62
N GLY A 45 8.18 -5.76 -3.94
CA GLY A 45 8.20 -5.58 -2.49
C GLY A 45 7.59 -4.24 -2.08
N CYS A 46 6.86 -4.24 -0.98
CA CYS A 46 6.20 -3.06 -0.42
C CYS A 46 6.28 -3.10 1.10
N PHE A 47 6.55 -1.93 1.69
CA PHE A 47 6.57 -1.72 3.14
C PHE A 47 5.63 -0.58 3.50
N VAL A 48 4.81 -0.80 4.53
CA VAL A 48 3.91 0.20 5.08
C VAL A 48 4.44 0.59 6.46
N THR A 49 4.71 1.88 6.63
CA THR A 49 5.14 2.47 7.91
C THR A 49 4.03 3.35 8.46
N ILE A 50 3.69 3.17 9.73
CA ILE A 50 2.79 4.04 10.49
C ILE A 50 3.65 4.87 11.45
N LYS A 51 3.40 6.18 11.46
CA LYS A 51 3.99 7.11 12.43
C LYS A 51 2.90 7.78 13.27
N GLN A 52 3.21 8.06 14.52
CA GLN A 52 2.35 8.81 15.43
C GLN A 52 3.22 9.84 16.15
N SER A 53 2.82 11.11 16.12
CA SER A 53 3.63 12.22 16.66
C SER A 53 5.08 12.21 16.13
N ASP A 54 5.22 11.97 14.82
CA ASP A 54 6.50 11.80 14.10
C ASP A 54 7.36 10.59 14.52
N GLU A 55 6.93 9.80 15.51
CA GLU A 55 7.61 8.60 15.97
C GLU A 55 7.11 7.33 15.26
N LEU A 56 7.97 6.32 15.14
CA LEU A 56 7.64 5.03 14.54
C LEU A 56 6.62 4.28 15.42
N ARG A 57 5.44 4.01 14.86
CA ARG A 57 4.42 3.18 15.51
C ARG A 57 4.45 1.72 15.01
N GLY A 58 4.93 1.51 13.80
CA GLY A 58 5.11 0.17 13.22
C GLY A 58 5.53 0.23 11.76
N CYS A 59 6.25 -0.78 11.30
CA CYS A 59 6.64 -0.96 9.90
C CYS A 59 6.59 -2.44 9.56
N ILE A 60 5.81 -2.81 8.53
CA ILE A 60 5.65 -4.19 8.06
C ILE A 60 5.65 -4.17 6.54
N GLY A 61 6.22 -5.22 5.93
CA GLY A 61 6.25 -5.36 4.49
C GLY A 61 6.96 -6.63 4.05
N ASN A 62 6.94 -6.86 2.74
CA ASN A 62 7.64 -7.95 2.09
C ASN A 62 8.70 -7.40 1.14
N PHE A 63 9.89 -8.00 1.11
CA PHE A 63 10.94 -7.63 0.16
C PHE A 63 10.61 -8.04 -1.27
N GLN A 64 9.87 -9.13 -1.43
CA GLN A 64 9.36 -9.63 -2.70
C GLN A 64 7.90 -10.03 -2.47
N SER A 65 7.05 -9.79 -3.47
CA SER A 65 5.63 -10.10 -3.39
C SER A 65 5.19 -10.85 -4.64
N GLU A 66 4.42 -11.91 -4.46
CA GLU A 66 3.72 -12.59 -5.56
C GLU A 66 2.45 -11.82 -5.96
N LEU A 67 1.99 -10.92 -5.10
CA LEU A 67 0.83 -10.05 -5.31
C LEU A 67 1.26 -8.68 -5.86
N PRO A 68 0.40 -8.01 -6.67
CA PRO A 68 0.63 -6.64 -7.12
C PRO A 68 0.67 -5.63 -5.95
N LEU A 69 1.16 -4.42 -6.23
CA LEU A 69 1.20 -3.31 -5.27
C LEU A 69 -0.18 -2.81 -4.87
#